data_AF-A0A9D8I632-F1
#
_entry.id   AF-A0A9D8I632-F1
#
_cell.length_a   1.000
_cell.length_b   1.000
_cell.length_c   1.000
_cell.angle_alpha   90.00
_cell.angle_beta   90.00
_cell.angle_gamma   90.00
#
_symmetry.space_group_name_H-M   'P 1'
#
loop_
_entity.id
_entity.type
_entity.pdbx_description
1 polymer ?
#
loop_
_entity_poly.entity_id
_entity_poly.type
_entity_poly.pdbx_seq_one_letter_code
_entity_poly.pdbx_strand_id
1 'polypeptide(L)'
;MHANLRLQTVTQGPPRPAGFTLIELLVVIAIIAILAGLLLPSLAKAKIKTKGTVSLNNIKQLMNGWHLYASEADERMVQVHLWYNPRVAGAGPWGTSNRRNPEAWVIGSMDNDPFYQMFSMLAEDAAKADPGASGSAQTMNYATNTYGITRTLFYRYVGNFKSYRCPSDKYRNEASAFAGVTLGHDRVRSYSANNFMGGADNFLTGAKIFYRLLDIDKPDLRYVFIDENERSMNDGFFLTHMTIQASQNDVPASHHDGAYPLGHADGHVEMIRVQDGRTRTWDGIGPRPFSANPPVNVDWQLLTNRASFF
;
A
#
# COMPACT_ATOMS: atom_id res chain seq x y z
N MET A 1 -37.10 -48.36 -87.92
CA MET A 1 -36.72 -47.08 -87.29
C MET A 1 -35.82 -47.40 -86.11
N HIS A 2 -34.52 -47.10 -86.22
CA HIS A 2 -33.50 -47.39 -85.21
C HIS A 2 -33.55 -46.34 -84.08
N ALA A 3 -33.73 -46.77 -82.83
CA ALA A 3 -33.62 -45.91 -81.67
C ALA A 3 -32.13 -45.78 -81.26
N ASN A 4 -31.57 -44.59 -81.43
CA ASN A 4 -30.23 -44.24 -80.94
C ASN A 4 -30.29 -43.90 -79.44
N LEU A 5 -29.78 -44.80 -78.59
CA LEU A 5 -29.50 -44.50 -77.18
C LEU A 5 -28.13 -43.82 -77.07
N ARG A 6 -28.11 -42.51 -76.79
CA ARG A 6 -26.89 -41.77 -76.40
C ARG A 6 -26.59 -42.05 -74.93
N LEU A 7 -25.45 -42.67 -74.66
CA LEU A 7 -24.85 -42.74 -73.31
C LEU A 7 -24.39 -41.33 -72.90
N GLN A 8 -25.03 -40.76 -71.87
CA GLN A 8 -24.55 -39.53 -71.23
C GLN A 8 -23.45 -39.89 -70.22
N THR A 9 -22.25 -39.37 -70.44
CA THR A 9 -21.13 -39.48 -69.50
C THR A 9 -21.39 -38.56 -68.31
N VAL A 10 -21.65 -39.12 -67.13
CA VAL A 10 -21.81 -38.35 -65.89
C VAL A 10 -20.43 -37.82 -65.46
N THR A 11 -20.19 -36.53 -65.61
CA THR A 11 -19.02 -35.85 -65.04
C THR A 11 -19.21 -35.68 -63.54
N GLN A 12 -18.46 -36.42 -62.73
CA GLN A 12 -18.41 -36.24 -61.27
C GLN A 12 -17.81 -34.86 -60.95
N GLY A 13 -18.51 -34.03 -60.17
CA GLY A 13 -18.02 -32.71 -59.73
C GLY A 13 -16.79 -32.81 -58.82
N PRO A 14 -16.04 -31.71 -58.62
CA PRO A 14 -14.85 -31.71 -57.78
C PRO A 14 -15.19 -32.16 -56.35
N PRO A 15 -14.32 -32.96 -55.70
CA PRO A 15 -14.57 -33.45 -54.35
C PRO A 15 -14.76 -32.28 -53.39
N ARG A 16 -15.83 -32.34 -52.58
CA ARG A 16 -16.06 -31.36 -51.52
C ARG A 16 -14.94 -31.46 -50.49
N PRO A 17 -14.42 -30.32 -49.98
CA PRO A 17 -13.40 -30.36 -48.92
C PRO A 17 -13.95 -31.13 -47.73
N ALA A 18 -13.15 -32.06 -47.21
CA ALA A 18 -13.48 -32.82 -46.01
C ALA A 18 -13.68 -31.84 -44.83
N GLY A 19 -14.78 -32.02 -44.08
CA GLY A 19 -15.05 -31.26 -42.87
C GLY A 19 -14.19 -31.72 -41.69
N PHE A 20 -14.01 -30.85 -40.71
CA PHE A 20 -13.28 -31.15 -39.47
C PHE A 20 -13.94 -32.32 -38.73
N THR A 21 -13.16 -33.32 -38.35
CA THR A 21 -13.62 -34.48 -37.59
C THR A 21 -13.70 -34.17 -36.09
N LEU A 22 -14.53 -34.93 -35.37
CA LEU A 22 -14.68 -34.78 -33.91
C LEU A 22 -13.36 -35.06 -33.16
N ILE A 23 -12.53 -35.98 -33.67
CA ILE A 23 -11.23 -36.29 -33.10
C ILE A 23 -10.22 -35.16 -33.30
N GLU A 24 -10.18 -34.53 -34.48
CA GLU A 24 -9.32 -33.38 -34.74
C GLU A 24 -9.67 -32.21 -33.80
N LEU A 25 -10.97 -31.96 -33.58
CA LEU A 25 -11.40 -30.91 -32.65
C LEU A 25 -10.99 -31.23 -31.22
N LEU A 26 -11.14 -32.49 -30.80
CA LEU A 26 -10.81 -32.93 -29.44
C LEU A 26 -9.30 -32.83 -29.16
N VAL A 27 -8.45 -33.16 -30.13
CA VAL A 27 -7.00 -33.01 -30.01
C VAL A 27 -6.61 -31.53 -29.89
N VAL A 28 -7.24 -30.65 -30.66
CA VAL A 28 -6.96 -29.20 -30.61
C VAL A 28 -7.31 -28.61 -29.25
N ILE A 29 -8.50 -28.89 -28.71
CA ILE A 29 -8.87 -28.38 -27.39
C ILE A 29 -7.98 -28.97 -26.28
N ALA A 30 -7.53 -30.22 -26.42
CA ALA A 30 -6.62 -30.86 -25.48
C ALA A 30 -5.25 -30.16 -25.47
N ILE A 31 -4.70 -29.83 -26.63
CA ILE A 31 -3.45 -29.08 -26.74
C ILE A 31 -3.61 -27.67 -26.15
N ILE A 32 -4.69 -26.95 -26.48
CA ILE A 32 -4.96 -25.62 -25.92
C ILE A 32 -5.04 -25.67 -24.40
N ALA A 33 -5.71 -26.68 -23.84
CA ALA A 33 -5.84 -26.86 -22.40
C ALA A 33 -4.48 -27.09 -21.71
N ILE A 34 -3.61 -27.93 -22.30
CA ILE A 34 -2.24 -28.17 -21.80
C ILE A 34 -1.42 -26.88 -21.85
N LEU A 35 -1.41 -26.18 -22.99
CA LEU A 35 -0.67 -24.95 -23.17
C LEU A 35 -1.15 -23.85 -22.20
N ALA A 36 -2.47 -23.68 -22.07
CA ALA A 36 -3.06 -22.73 -21.13
C ALA A 36 -2.69 -23.07 -19.67
N GLY A 37 -2.73 -24.35 -19.30
CA GLY A 37 -2.35 -24.82 -17.96
C GLY A 37 -0.91 -24.48 -17.57
N LEU A 38 0.03 -24.51 -18.53
CA LEU A 38 1.43 -24.14 -18.31
C LEU A 38 1.66 -22.63 -18.26
N LEU A 39 0.79 -21.83 -18.89
CA LEU A 39 0.93 -20.37 -18.95
C LEU A 39 0.39 -19.65 -17.70
N LEU A 40 -0.65 -20.19 -17.06
CA LEU A 40 -1.29 -19.56 -15.90
C LEU A 40 -0.33 -19.28 -14.72
N PRO A 41 0.54 -20.22 -14.29
CA PRO A 41 1.48 -19.97 -13.20
C PRO A 41 2.52 -18.89 -13.54
N SER A 42 3.00 -18.88 -14.79
CA SER A 42 3.97 -17.89 -15.27
C SER A 42 3.35 -16.49 -15.30
N LEU A 43 2.14 -16.36 -15.84
CA LEU A 43 1.41 -15.09 -15.89
C LEU A 43 1.08 -14.56 -14.49
N ALA A 44 0.70 -15.43 -13.56
CA ALA A 44 0.44 -15.04 -12.17
C ALA A 44 1.69 -14.43 -11.50
N LYS A 45 2.85 -15.08 -11.64
CA LYS A 45 4.14 -14.56 -11.13
C LYS A 45 4.54 -13.25 -11.81
N ALA A 46 4.39 -13.15 -13.13
CA ALA A 46 4.69 -11.93 -13.88
C ALA A 46 3.82 -10.74 -13.44
N LYS A 47 2.53 -10.98 -13.15
CA LYS A 47 1.61 -9.95 -12.64
C LYS A 47 2.01 -9.44 -11.26
N ILE A 48 2.38 -10.34 -10.34
CA ILE A 48 2.87 -9.95 -8.99
C ILE A 48 4.13 -9.10 -9.10
N LYS A 49 5.09 -9.53 -9.92
CA LYS A 49 6.33 -8.77 -10.14
C LYS A 49 6.07 -7.38 -10.72
N THR A 50 5.17 -7.28 -11.70
CA THR A 50 4.78 -6.00 -12.31
C THR A 50 4.17 -5.06 -11.27
N LYS A 51 3.27 -5.57 -10.42
CA LYS A 51 2.69 -4.77 -9.33
C LYS A 51 3.75 -4.31 -8.32
N GLY A 52 4.74 -5.15 -8.02
CA GLY A 52 5.91 -4.78 -7.21
C GLY A 52 6.71 -3.63 -7.82
N THR A 53 6.98 -3.67 -9.13
CA THR A 53 7.63 -2.56 -9.85
C THR A 53 6.82 -1.26 -9.79
N VAL A 54 5.49 -1.35 -9.92
CA VAL A 54 4.63 -0.17 -9.76
C VAL A 54 4.68 0.35 -8.32
N SER A 55 4.66 -0.52 -7.31
CA SER A 55 4.77 -0.11 -5.90
C SER A 55 6.10 0.58 -5.59
N LEU A 56 7.22 0.07 -6.14
CA LEU A 56 8.52 0.75 -6.07
C LEU A 56 8.49 2.14 -6.71
N ASN A 57 7.90 2.26 -7.89
CA ASN A 57 7.80 3.53 -8.60
C ASN A 57 6.89 4.53 -7.86
N ASN A 58 5.87 4.03 -7.16
CA ASN A 58 5.01 4.82 -6.28
C ASN A 58 5.82 5.39 -5.11
N ILE A 59 6.57 4.56 -4.38
CA ILE A 59 7.48 5.05 -3.32
C ILE A 59 8.51 6.02 -3.88
N LYS A 60 9.07 5.78 -5.08
CA LYS A 60 10.02 6.70 -5.70
C LYS A 60 9.42 8.08 -5.97
N GLN A 61 8.15 8.14 -6.38
CA GLN A 61 7.43 9.41 -6.54
C GLN A 61 7.21 10.13 -5.21
N LEU A 62 6.88 9.39 -4.13
CA LEU A 62 6.78 9.95 -2.78
C LEU A 62 8.13 10.50 -2.30
N MET A 63 9.22 9.73 -2.49
CA MET A 63 10.57 10.16 -2.14
C MET A 63 11.00 11.43 -2.91
N ASN A 64 10.72 11.50 -4.21
CA ASN A 64 11.00 12.69 -4.99
C ASN A 64 10.23 13.91 -4.45
N GLY A 65 8.94 13.74 -4.14
CA GLY A 65 8.13 14.80 -3.52
C GLY A 65 8.68 15.23 -2.16
N TRP A 66 9.25 14.30 -1.39
CA TRP A 66 9.83 14.57 -0.07
C TRP A 66 11.11 15.39 -0.17
N HIS A 67 11.99 15.09 -1.12
CA HIS A 67 13.16 15.92 -1.39
C HIS A 67 12.79 17.29 -1.94
N LEU A 68 11.83 17.37 -2.87
CA LEU A 68 11.36 18.65 -3.41
C LEU A 68 10.79 19.54 -2.31
N TYR A 69 9.95 18.97 -1.43
CA TYR A 69 9.43 19.68 -0.26
C TYR A 69 10.57 20.21 0.62
N ALA A 70 11.53 19.35 0.98
CA ALA A 70 12.63 19.75 1.86
C ALA A 70 13.48 20.88 1.23
N SER A 71 13.72 20.82 -0.08
CA SER A 71 14.49 21.84 -0.79
C SER A 71 13.85 23.23 -0.77
N GLU A 72 12.51 23.31 -0.71
CA GLU A 72 11.79 24.59 -0.59
C GLU A 72 11.54 25.01 0.87
N ALA A 73 11.71 24.09 1.82
CA ALA A 73 11.38 24.31 3.23
C ALA A 73 12.63 24.55 4.11
N ASP A 74 13.74 25.04 3.56
CA ASP A 74 15.04 25.18 4.25
C ASP A 74 15.49 23.86 4.89
N GLU A 75 15.44 22.78 4.11
CA GLU A 75 15.78 21.41 4.52
C GLU A 75 14.82 20.80 5.54
N ARG A 76 13.78 21.52 5.95
CA ARG A 76 12.78 20.97 6.87
C ARG A 76 11.95 19.92 6.15
N MET A 77 11.86 18.76 6.77
CA MET A 77 11.12 17.65 6.19
C MET A 77 9.62 17.82 6.41
N VAL A 78 8.83 17.14 5.58
CA VAL A 78 7.40 16.96 5.85
C VAL A 78 7.22 16.29 7.21
N GLN A 79 6.19 16.68 7.94
CA GLN A 79 5.87 15.99 9.18
C GLN A 79 5.12 14.70 8.89
N VAL A 80 5.30 13.69 9.73
CA VAL A 80 4.66 12.37 9.52
C VAL A 80 3.59 12.03 10.55
N HIS A 81 3.67 12.63 11.74
CA HIS A 81 2.74 12.36 12.82
C HIS A 81 1.47 13.21 12.69
N LEU A 82 0.31 12.55 12.64
CA LEU A 82 -0.98 13.25 12.49
C LEU A 82 -1.38 14.03 13.74
N TRP A 83 -1.17 13.43 14.91
CA TRP A 83 -1.63 14.01 16.17
C TRP A 83 -0.67 15.02 16.79
N TYR A 84 0.62 14.93 16.49
CA TYR A 84 1.65 15.75 17.11
C TYR A 84 2.34 16.63 16.08
N ASN A 85 2.49 17.90 16.42
CA ASN A 85 3.33 18.84 15.68
C ASN A 85 4.39 19.41 16.63
N PRO A 86 5.67 19.02 16.50
CA PRO A 86 6.76 19.49 17.35
C PRO A 86 7.04 21.00 17.23
N ARG A 87 6.48 21.66 16.21
CA ARG A 87 6.59 23.12 16.03
C ARG A 87 5.57 23.89 16.86
N VAL A 88 4.58 23.22 17.45
CA VAL A 88 3.56 23.83 18.29
C VAL A 88 3.91 23.62 19.76
N ALA A 89 4.22 24.70 20.47
CA ALA A 89 4.53 24.65 21.90
C ALA A 89 3.34 24.09 22.71
N GLY A 90 3.62 23.17 23.63
CA GLY A 90 2.64 22.55 24.53
C GLY A 90 1.87 21.35 23.94
N ALA A 91 2.20 20.88 22.73
CA ALA A 91 1.69 19.62 22.23
C ALA A 91 2.38 18.44 22.96
N GLY A 92 1.60 17.53 23.55
CA GLY A 92 2.13 16.27 24.09
C GLY A 92 2.60 15.33 22.97
N PRO A 93 3.33 14.25 23.28
CA PRO A 93 3.91 13.31 22.29
C PRO A 93 2.88 12.71 21.34
N TRP A 94 1.68 12.44 21.85
CA TRP A 94 0.53 11.89 21.13
C TRP A 94 -0.38 12.99 20.59
N GLY A 95 0.05 14.24 20.66
CA GLY A 95 -0.77 15.38 20.32
C GLY A 95 -1.74 15.83 21.39
N THR A 96 -2.68 16.67 20.98
CA THR A 96 -3.91 16.94 21.73
C THR A 96 -5.08 16.65 20.80
N SER A 97 -6.18 16.10 21.30
CA SER A 97 -7.37 15.78 20.49
C SER A 97 -7.92 16.98 19.69
N ASN A 98 -7.61 18.20 20.14
CA ASN A 98 -8.11 19.46 19.58
C ASN A 98 -7.14 20.17 18.62
N ARG A 99 -5.91 19.67 18.43
CA ARG A 99 -4.94 20.24 17.48
C ARG A 99 -4.26 19.13 16.69
N ARG A 100 -4.75 18.90 15.48
CA ARG A 100 -4.15 17.97 14.52
C ARG A 100 -3.13 18.70 13.67
N ASN A 101 -2.14 17.97 13.16
CA ASN A 101 -1.01 18.52 12.45
C ASN A 101 -1.35 18.79 10.96
N PRO A 102 -1.57 20.05 10.53
CA PRO A 102 -1.85 20.35 9.12
C PRO A 102 -0.65 20.12 8.21
N GLU A 103 0.55 19.98 8.77
CA GLU A 103 1.80 19.74 8.04
C GLU A 103 2.11 18.25 7.87
N ALA A 104 1.23 17.36 8.34
CA ALA A 104 1.37 15.93 8.13
C ALA A 104 1.28 15.60 6.63
N TRP A 105 2.11 14.66 6.16
CA TRP A 105 2.17 14.26 4.76
C TRP A 105 0.85 13.69 4.23
N VAL A 106 0.08 13.05 5.13
CA VAL A 106 -1.32 12.66 4.95
C VAL A 106 -2.12 13.01 6.19
N ILE A 107 -3.39 13.34 5.99
CA ILE A 107 -4.35 13.70 7.03
C ILE A 107 -5.43 12.63 6.99
N GLY A 108 -5.59 11.83 8.04
CA GLY A 108 -6.56 10.73 8.01
C GLY A 108 -6.18 9.57 8.89
N SER A 109 -7.18 8.89 9.46
CA SER A 109 -7.05 7.51 9.92
C SER A 109 -7.49 6.56 8.81
N MET A 110 -6.86 5.39 8.78
CA MET A 110 -7.06 4.23 7.92
C MET A 110 -7.62 3.02 8.71
N ASP A 111 -8.02 3.22 9.98
CA ASP A 111 -8.54 2.18 10.89
C ASP A 111 -9.88 1.58 10.43
N ASN A 112 -10.47 2.12 9.37
CA ASN A 112 -11.74 1.72 8.80
C ASN A 112 -12.91 1.71 9.81
N ASP A 113 -12.80 2.49 10.87
CA ASP A 113 -13.80 2.55 11.94
C ASP A 113 -14.74 3.76 11.75
N PRO A 114 -16.07 3.56 11.57
CA PRO A 114 -17.08 4.62 11.49
C PRO A 114 -17.21 5.43 12.79
N PHE A 115 -16.73 4.92 13.93
CA PHE A 115 -16.67 5.62 15.23
C PHE A 115 -15.33 6.31 15.50
N TYR A 116 -14.27 5.98 14.76
CA TYR A 116 -13.14 6.89 14.56
C TYR A 116 -13.57 8.01 13.60
N GLN A 117 -14.65 8.67 14.03
CA GLN A 117 -15.11 9.98 13.63
C GLN A 117 -13.95 10.91 13.83
N MET A 118 -13.13 11.01 12.79
CA MET A 118 -12.21 12.11 12.72
C MET A 118 -13.07 13.32 12.40
N PHE A 119 -13.60 13.94 13.47
CA PHE A 119 -13.98 15.35 13.47
C PHE A 119 -12.97 16.03 12.57
N SER A 120 -13.51 16.68 11.55
CA SER A 120 -12.73 17.39 10.56
C SER A 120 -11.44 17.95 11.14
N MET A 121 -10.33 17.58 10.52
CA MET A 121 -9.01 17.82 11.11
C MET A 121 -8.65 19.30 11.16
N LEU A 122 -9.38 20.13 10.43
CA LEU A 122 -9.36 21.59 10.51
C LEU A 122 -10.79 22.11 10.74
N ALA A 123 -10.95 23.25 11.40
CA ALA A 123 -12.28 23.83 11.66
C ALA A 123 -13.12 24.02 10.37
N GLU A 124 -12.46 24.25 9.23
CA GLU A 124 -13.06 24.48 7.92
C GLU A 124 -13.65 23.24 7.22
N ASP A 125 -13.31 22.01 7.62
CA ASP A 125 -13.94 20.80 7.06
C ASP A 125 -15.00 20.18 7.96
N ALA A 126 -15.35 20.83 9.08
CA ALA A 126 -16.28 20.29 10.07
C ALA A 126 -17.67 19.98 9.48
N ALA A 127 -18.00 20.61 8.35
CA ALA A 127 -19.22 20.40 7.60
C ALA A 127 -19.05 19.51 6.33
N LYS A 128 -17.85 18.99 6.04
CA LYS A 128 -17.62 18.14 4.85
C LYS A 128 -17.99 16.68 5.15
N ALA A 129 -18.79 16.10 4.25
CA ALA A 129 -19.23 14.71 4.29
C ALA A 129 -18.54 13.85 3.22
N ASP A 130 -18.43 12.54 3.44
CA ASP A 130 -17.93 11.60 2.44
C ASP A 130 -18.95 11.47 1.28
N PRO A 131 -18.54 11.48 0.00
CA PRO A 131 -19.45 11.26 -1.13
C PRO A 131 -20.11 9.88 -1.02
N GLY A 132 -21.41 9.84 -0.74
CA GLY A 132 -22.19 8.59 -0.59
C GLY A 132 -22.58 8.22 0.84
N ALA A 133 -22.20 9.01 1.85
CA ALA A 133 -22.68 8.82 3.23
C ALA A 133 -24.12 9.32 3.39
N SER A 134 -25.06 8.43 3.73
CA SER A 134 -26.43 8.79 4.13
C SER A 134 -26.59 8.70 5.65
N GLY A 135 -26.93 9.81 6.32
CA GLY A 135 -27.17 9.83 7.78
C GLY A 135 -26.66 11.11 8.47
N SER A 136 -27.02 11.32 9.73
CA SER A 136 -26.77 12.55 10.51
C SER A 136 -25.41 12.64 11.21
N ALA A 137 -24.53 11.64 11.06
CA ALA A 137 -23.17 11.62 11.63
C ALA A 137 -22.12 11.72 10.51
N GLN A 138 -22.18 12.79 9.72
CA GLN A 138 -21.37 13.00 8.53
C GLN A 138 -19.91 13.36 8.89
N THR A 139 -19.04 12.37 8.99
CA THR A 139 -17.58 12.55 9.05
C THR A 139 -16.92 11.95 7.81
N MET A 140 -15.89 12.62 7.28
CA MET A 140 -15.11 12.11 6.16
C MET A 140 -14.37 10.82 6.55
N ASN A 141 -14.57 9.74 5.79
CA ASN A 141 -13.76 8.54 5.93
C ASN A 141 -12.49 8.67 5.08
N TYR A 142 -11.39 9.05 5.73
CA TYR A 142 -10.10 9.23 5.06
C TYR A 142 -9.50 7.93 4.53
N ALA A 143 -9.96 6.77 4.99
CA ALA A 143 -9.52 5.49 4.46
C ALA A 143 -9.97 5.31 3.00
N THR A 144 -11.15 5.80 2.65
CA THR A 144 -11.77 5.63 1.32
C THR A 144 -11.82 6.92 0.51
N ASN A 145 -11.42 8.05 1.09
CA ASN A 145 -11.49 9.36 0.47
C ASN A 145 -10.10 9.99 0.27
N THR A 146 -9.81 10.43 -0.96
CA THR A 146 -8.53 11.05 -1.33
C THR A 146 -8.33 12.44 -0.73
N TYR A 147 -9.34 13.04 -0.12
CA TYR A 147 -9.27 14.37 0.50
C TYR A 147 -8.12 14.49 1.50
N GLY A 148 -7.93 13.46 2.34
CA GLY A 148 -6.85 13.42 3.34
C GLY A 148 -5.45 13.50 2.77
N ILE A 149 -5.29 13.09 1.52
CA ILE A 149 -4.03 13.16 0.78
C ILE A 149 -3.98 14.48 0.01
N THR A 150 -4.98 14.73 -0.83
CA THR A 150 -4.95 15.81 -1.84
C THR A 150 -4.90 17.22 -1.25
N ARG A 151 -5.32 17.38 0.00
CA ARG A 151 -5.27 18.67 0.71
C ARG A 151 -3.91 19.01 1.31
N THR A 152 -3.01 18.04 1.49
CA THR A 152 -1.78 18.29 2.25
C THR A 152 -0.82 19.14 1.43
N LEU A 153 0.03 19.90 2.12
CA LEU A 153 1.10 20.64 1.43
C LEU A 153 2.02 19.69 0.66
N PHE A 154 2.27 18.51 1.22
CA PHE A 154 3.08 17.48 0.60
C PHE A 154 2.54 16.99 -0.75
N TYR A 155 1.22 16.85 -0.88
CA TYR A 155 0.62 16.39 -2.13
C TYR A 155 0.93 17.29 -3.34
N ARG A 156 1.18 18.60 -3.12
CA ARG A 156 1.57 19.53 -4.19
C ARG A 156 2.88 19.13 -4.88
N TYR A 157 3.77 18.43 -4.17
CA TYR A 157 5.06 17.96 -4.67
C TYR A 157 5.00 16.57 -5.31
N VAL A 158 3.95 15.79 -5.00
CA VAL A 158 3.74 14.46 -5.59
C VAL A 158 2.82 14.54 -6.82
N GLY A 159 1.75 15.34 -6.74
CA GLY A 159 0.85 15.64 -7.86
C GLY A 159 -0.01 14.47 -8.37
N ASN A 160 0.09 13.27 -7.77
CA ASN A 160 -0.61 12.07 -8.22
C ASN A 160 -1.01 11.18 -7.05
N PHE A 161 -2.32 11.07 -6.78
CA PHE A 161 -2.81 10.32 -5.61
C PHE A 161 -2.63 8.80 -5.79
N LYS A 162 -2.56 8.31 -7.04
CA LYS A 162 -2.37 6.87 -7.31
C LYS A 162 -1.05 6.35 -6.74
N SER A 163 -0.08 7.23 -6.55
CA SER A 163 1.23 6.91 -5.98
C SER A 163 1.21 6.68 -4.47
N TYR A 164 0.08 6.91 -3.79
CA TYR A 164 -0.07 6.66 -2.35
C TYR A 164 -0.55 5.23 -2.05
N ARG A 165 -0.96 4.47 -3.07
CA ARG A 165 -1.54 3.14 -2.91
C ARG A 165 -0.74 2.07 -3.64
N CYS A 166 -0.51 0.96 -2.97
CA CYS A 166 0.08 -0.23 -3.56
C CYS A 166 -0.94 -0.94 -4.46
N PRO A 167 -0.62 -1.31 -5.71
CA PRO A 167 -1.55 -2.01 -6.59
C PRO A 167 -1.77 -3.48 -6.18
N SER A 168 -0.96 -4.00 -5.26
CA SER A 168 -1.12 -5.33 -4.67
C SER A 168 -1.93 -5.31 -3.38
N ASP A 169 -2.21 -4.14 -2.81
CA ASP A 169 -3.09 -3.97 -1.66
C ASP A 169 -4.46 -4.58 -1.97
N LYS A 170 -4.83 -5.59 -1.19
CA LYS A 170 -6.05 -6.36 -1.41
C LYS A 170 -7.15 -5.97 -0.44
N TYR A 171 -6.92 -5.02 0.45
CA TYR A 171 -7.86 -4.68 1.49
C TYR A 171 -9.09 -4.03 0.86
N ARG A 172 -10.10 -4.87 0.70
CA ARG A 172 -11.40 -4.57 0.14
C ARG A 172 -12.37 -4.81 1.27
N ASN A 173 -12.90 -3.74 1.83
CA ASN A 173 -14.24 -3.79 2.35
C ASN A 173 -14.48 -4.80 3.50
N GLU A 174 -13.52 -4.96 4.41
CA GLU A 174 -13.76 -5.70 5.64
C GLU A 174 -14.30 -4.74 6.70
N ALA A 175 -15.30 -5.19 7.46
CA ALA A 175 -15.76 -4.47 8.63
C ALA A 175 -14.59 -4.32 9.60
N SER A 176 -14.35 -3.11 10.12
CA SER A 176 -13.50 -2.99 11.29
C SER A 176 -14.04 -3.93 12.37
N ALA A 177 -13.15 -4.67 13.03
CA ALA A 177 -13.51 -5.56 14.13
C ALA A 177 -14.22 -4.82 15.29
N PHE A 178 -14.15 -3.49 15.30
CA PHE A 178 -14.78 -2.62 16.28
C PHE A 178 -16.17 -2.10 15.90
N ALA A 179 -16.61 -2.18 14.63
CA ALA A 179 -17.83 -1.46 14.24
C ALA A 179 -18.77 -2.09 13.20
N GLY A 180 -18.45 -3.24 12.61
CA GLY A 180 -19.42 -3.93 11.74
C GLY A 180 -19.81 -3.19 10.46
N VAL A 181 -19.10 -2.10 10.08
CA VAL A 181 -19.37 -1.32 8.86
C VAL A 181 -18.38 -1.69 7.77
N THR A 182 -18.93 -2.27 6.72
CA THR A 182 -18.29 -2.67 5.46
C THR A 182 -18.07 -1.42 4.61
N LEU A 183 -16.82 -0.97 4.51
CA LEU A 183 -16.44 0.16 3.65
C LEU A 183 -16.50 -0.23 2.17
N GLY A 184 -17.64 0.05 1.51
CA GLY A 184 -17.92 -0.30 0.11
C GLY A 184 -16.96 0.27 -0.95
N HIS A 185 -15.80 0.78 -0.55
CA HIS A 185 -14.75 1.35 -1.38
C HIS A 185 -13.37 0.81 -0.99
N ASP A 186 -12.50 0.74 -2.00
CA ASP A 186 -11.09 0.47 -1.80
C ASP A 186 -10.41 1.59 -0.98
N ARG A 187 -9.41 1.24 -0.16
CA ARG A 187 -8.61 2.25 0.53
C ARG A 187 -7.77 3.10 -0.42
N VAL A 188 -7.46 4.33 -0.03
CA VAL A 188 -6.74 5.31 -0.86
C VAL A 188 -5.23 5.34 -0.64
N ARG A 189 -4.72 4.64 0.38
CA ARG A 189 -3.30 4.61 0.75
C ARG A 189 -2.86 3.23 1.20
N SER A 190 -1.60 2.88 0.93
CA SER A 190 -0.95 1.65 1.42
C SER A 190 0.44 1.90 2.05
N TYR A 191 0.97 3.11 1.95
CA TYR A 191 2.29 3.45 2.47
C TYR A 191 2.19 4.24 3.77
N SER A 192 3.14 4.05 4.68
CA SER A 192 3.33 4.82 5.91
C SER A 192 4.75 5.38 5.98
N ALA A 193 4.98 6.33 6.89
CA ALA A 193 6.27 6.99 7.01
C ALA A 193 6.91 6.73 8.37
N ASN A 194 8.23 6.50 8.38
CA ASN A 194 9.04 6.26 9.58
C ASN A 194 8.78 7.34 10.64
N ASN A 195 8.43 6.91 11.85
CA ASN A 195 8.15 7.79 12.98
C ASN A 195 9.24 8.80 13.32
N PHE A 196 10.50 8.47 13.07
CA PHE A 196 11.64 9.35 13.34
C PHE A 196 11.90 10.40 12.24
N MET A 197 11.18 10.36 11.11
CA MET A 197 11.34 11.28 9.99
C MET A 197 10.32 12.41 10.03
N GLY A 198 10.62 13.49 10.75
CA GLY A 198 9.70 14.63 10.92
C GLY A 198 8.53 14.32 11.85
N GLY A 199 8.65 13.27 12.67
CA GLY A 199 7.59 12.80 13.57
C GLY A 199 7.98 12.89 15.04
N ALA A 200 7.78 11.77 15.75
CA ALA A 200 7.99 11.64 17.18
C ALA A 200 8.44 10.22 17.55
N ASP A 201 9.25 10.14 18.60
CA ASP A 201 9.59 8.91 19.32
C ASP A 201 8.40 8.40 20.17
N ASN A 202 7.35 9.22 20.37
CA ASN A 202 6.21 8.91 21.23
C ASN A 202 6.61 8.44 22.64
N PHE A 203 7.77 8.92 23.12
CA PHE A 203 8.45 8.55 24.37
C PHE A 203 8.75 7.06 24.53
N LEU A 204 8.93 6.35 23.41
CA LEU A 204 9.11 4.91 23.46
C LEU A 204 10.57 4.55 23.73
N THR A 205 11.54 5.38 23.28
CA THR A 205 12.92 4.90 23.15
C THR A 205 14.06 5.92 23.32
N GLY A 206 13.82 7.23 23.28
CA GLY A 206 14.90 8.22 23.38
C GLY A 206 15.78 8.32 22.13
N ALA A 207 15.37 7.71 21.02
CA ALA A 207 16.10 7.72 19.76
C ALA A 207 16.04 9.08 19.05
N LYS A 208 17.02 9.31 18.16
CA LYS A 208 17.13 10.52 17.36
C LYS A 208 15.90 10.71 16.48
N ILE A 209 15.28 11.87 16.59
CA ILE A 209 14.27 12.33 15.63
C ILE A 209 14.95 13.32 14.68
N PHE A 210 14.73 13.11 13.39
CA PHE A 210 15.22 13.99 12.34
C PHE A 210 14.12 14.97 11.96
N TYR A 211 14.40 16.27 12.01
CA TYR A 211 13.45 17.31 11.55
C TYR A 211 13.92 18.00 10.27
N ARG A 212 15.19 17.82 9.91
CA ARG A 212 15.79 18.35 8.70
C ARG A 212 16.49 17.24 7.93
N LEU A 213 16.44 17.34 6.60
CA LEU A 213 17.04 16.38 5.68
C LEU A 213 18.55 16.26 5.91
N LEU A 214 19.24 17.38 6.10
CA LEU A 214 20.69 17.41 6.33
C LEU A 214 21.12 16.91 7.71
N ASP A 215 20.18 16.73 8.65
CA ASP A 215 20.49 16.18 9.97
C ASP A 215 20.47 14.64 9.98
N ILE A 216 20.04 14.01 8.88
CA ILE A 216 19.94 12.55 8.76
C ILE A 216 21.33 11.93 8.67
N ASP A 217 21.64 11.04 9.61
CA ASP A 217 22.84 10.21 9.53
C ASP A 217 22.62 9.07 8.54
N LYS A 218 23.63 8.69 7.76
CA LYS A 218 23.57 7.56 6.82
C LYS A 218 22.28 7.56 5.98
N PRO A 219 22.05 8.59 5.13
CA PRO A 219 20.79 8.73 4.39
C PRO A 219 20.50 7.55 3.44
N ASP A 220 21.53 6.81 3.03
CA ASP A 220 21.45 5.53 2.32
C ASP A 220 20.94 4.36 3.19
N LEU A 221 21.00 4.47 4.51
CA LEU A 221 20.47 3.46 5.42
C LEU A 221 19.08 3.82 5.94
N ARG A 222 18.83 5.11 6.19
CA ARG A 222 17.62 5.55 6.89
C ARG A 222 16.39 5.52 6.00
N TYR A 223 15.39 4.74 6.39
CA TYR A 223 14.17 4.66 5.61
C TYR A 223 13.18 5.78 5.96
N VAL A 224 12.39 6.20 4.98
CA VAL A 224 11.39 7.26 5.08
C VAL A 224 9.99 6.70 4.85
N PHE A 225 9.74 6.07 3.70
CA PHE A 225 8.43 5.48 3.37
C PHE A 225 8.50 3.96 3.27
N ILE A 226 7.43 3.30 3.70
CA ILE A 226 7.30 1.84 3.72
C ILE A 226 5.89 1.42 3.30
N ASP A 227 5.76 0.33 2.54
CA ASP A 227 4.47 -0.34 2.29
C ASP A 227 4.06 -1.11 3.54
N GLU A 228 2.96 -0.69 4.15
CA GLU A 228 2.48 -1.21 5.42
C GLU A 228 1.37 -2.24 5.18
N ASN A 229 1.33 -3.28 6.01
CA ASN A 229 0.28 -4.28 5.98
C ASN A 229 -1.07 -3.62 6.18
N GLU A 230 -2.05 -4.02 5.38
CA GLU A 230 -3.29 -3.27 5.32
C GLU A 230 -4.07 -3.33 6.64
N ARG A 231 -3.88 -4.41 7.40
CA ARG A 231 -4.56 -4.64 8.68
C ARG A 231 -3.82 -4.03 9.86
N SER A 232 -2.58 -3.55 9.69
CA SER A 232 -1.90 -2.76 10.71
C SER A 232 -2.13 -1.26 10.56
N MET A 233 -2.44 -0.83 9.34
CA MET A 233 -2.55 0.56 8.96
C MET A 233 -3.59 1.32 9.77
N ASN A 234 -3.12 2.33 10.50
CA ASN A 234 -3.95 3.18 11.34
C ASN A 234 -3.86 4.66 10.92
N ASP A 235 -2.68 5.25 10.83
CA ASP A 235 -2.49 6.64 10.41
C ASP A 235 -1.27 6.76 9.48
N GLY A 236 -0.82 7.98 9.19
CA GLY A 236 0.29 8.27 8.28
C GLY A 236 1.65 7.72 8.73
N PHE A 237 1.73 7.08 9.89
CA PHE A 237 2.94 6.94 10.66
C PHE A 237 3.22 5.46 10.92
N PHE A 238 4.43 5.00 10.59
CA PHE A 238 4.91 3.66 10.87
C PHE A 238 5.76 3.70 12.13
N LEU A 239 5.20 3.20 13.22
CA LEU A 239 5.79 3.22 14.54
C LEU A 239 6.92 2.20 14.64
N THR A 240 8.16 2.67 14.53
CA THR A 240 9.33 1.85 14.81
C THR A 240 9.79 1.99 16.25
N HIS A 241 9.73 0.91 17.04
CA HIS A 241 10.40 0.87 18.34
C HIS A 241 11.89 0.52 18.16
N MET A 242 12.73 1.36 18.75
CA MET A 242 14.20 1.17 18.79
C MET A 242 14.66 0.21 19.89
N THR A 243 13.80 -0.12 20.86
CA THR A 243 14.05 -1.14 21.87
C THR A 243 13.17 -2.36 21.60
N ILE A 244 13.58 -3.53 22.09
CA ILE A 244 12.76 -4.75 22.04
C ILE A 244 11.59 -4.54 23.02
N GLN A 245 10.51 -3.90 22.57
CA GLN A 245 9.29 -3.72 23.35
C GLN A 245 8.18 -4.68 22.89
N ALA A 246 7.37 -5.09 23.86
CA ALA A 246 6.41 -6.18 23.79
C ALA A 246 5.12 -5.90 22.97
N SER A 247 4.97 -4.71 22.37
CA SER A 247 3.81 -4.37 21.55
C SER A 247 4.23 -3.55 20.34
N GLN A 248 4.27 -4.21 19.19
CA GLN A 248 4.52 -3.58 17.91
C GLN A 248 3.20 -3.37 17.17
N ASN A 249 2.87 -2.13 16.83
CA ASN A 249 1.59 -1.79 16.23
C ASN A 249 1.60 -1.99 14.70
N ASP A 250 2.67 -1.57 14.03
CA ASP A 250 2.70 -1.53 12.57
C ASP A 250 3.55 -2.66 11.99
N VAL A 251 3.05 -3.29 10.92
CA VAL A 251 3.63 -4.49 10.29
C VAL A 251 3.91 -4.16 8.83
N PRO A 252 5.08 -4.46 8.25
CA PRO A 252 5.30 -4.21 6.84
C PRO A 252 4.44 -5.15 5.98
N ALA A 253 4.11 -4.69 4.77
CA ALA A 253 3.35 -5.47 3.80
C ALA A 253 4.11 -6.73 3.34
N SER A 254 3.38 -7.67 2.74
CA SER A 254 3.97 -8.90 2.18
C SER A 254 3.39 -9.27 0.79
N HIS A 255 2.68 -8.35 0.12
CA HIS A 255 1.88 -8.69 -1.06
C HIS A 255 2.68 -8.96 -2.34
N HIS A 256 3.94 -8.54 -2.41
CA HIS A 256 4.79 -8.71 -3.60
C HIS A 256 5.61 -10.01 -3.54
N ASP A 257 4.93 -11.15 -3.38
CA ASP A 257 5.57 -12.46 -3.13
C ASP A 257 6.37 -12.48 -1.80
N GLY A 258 5.77 -11.91 -0.75
CA GLY A 258 6.40 -11.72 0.55
C GLY A 258 7.56 -10.75 0.50
N ALA A 259 7.33 -9.61 -0.16
CA ALA A 259 8.23 -8.49 -0.18
C ALA A 259 7.43 -7.18 -0.14
N TYR A 260 8.08 -6.09 0.26
CA TYR A 260 7.55 -4.74 0.31
C TYR A 260 8.59 -3.73 -0.19
N PRO A 261 8.20 -2.64 -0.86
CA PRO A 261 9.12 -1.56 -1.17
C PRO A 261 9.44 -0.71 0.06
N LEU A 262 10.67 -0.22 0.11
CA LEU A 262 11.21 0.67 1.14
C LEU A 262 11.93 1.83 0.46
N GLY A 263 11.61 3.07 0.86
CA GLY A 263 12.25 4.29 0.36
C GLY A 263 13.20 4.87 1.41
N HIS A 264 14.37 5.32 0.99
CA HIS A 264 15.45 5.78 1.86
C HIS A 264 15.74 7.26 1.69
N ALA A 265 16.33 7.88 2.72
CA ALA A 265 16.49 9.32 2.84
C ALA A 265 17.44 9.96 1.81
N ASP A 266 18.25 9.20 1.07
CA ASP A 266 19.01 9.68 -0.10
C ASP A 266 18.19 9.62 -1.42
N GLY A 267 16.97 9.11 -1.35
CA GLY A 267 16.05 8.97 -2.46
C GLY A 267 16.05 7.60 -3.15
N HIS A 268 16.92 6.65 -2.78
CA HIS A 268 16.83 5.31 -3.38
C HIS A 268 15.63 4.53 -2.84
N VAL A 269 15.20 3.54 -3.62
CA VAL A 269 14.09 2.64 -3.27
C VAL A 269 14.51 1.20 -3.54
N GLU A 270 14.16 0.29 -2.65
CA GLU A 270 14.46 -1.13 -2.81
C GLU A 270 13.28 -2.03 -2.40
N MET A 271 13.26 -3.27 -2.91
CA MET A 271 12.30 -4.28 -2.48
C MET A 271 12.92 -5.13 -1.37
N ILE A 272 12.37 -5.03 -0.17
CA ILE A 272 12.77 -5.86 0.97
C ILE A 272 11.97 -7.15 0.93
N ARG A 273 12.67 -8.29 0.87
CA ARG A 273 12.05 -9.60 1.03
C ARG A 273 11.85 -9.88 2.52
N VAL A 274 10.61 -10.19 2.88
CA VAL A 274 10.25 -10.62 4.23
C VAL A 274 10.92 -11.96 4.51
N GLN A 275 11.66 -12.03 5.60
CA GLN A 275 12.46 -13.18 6.00
C GLN A 275 11.76 -14.02 7.08
N ASP A 276 11.07 -13.37 8.04
CA ASP A 276 10.38 -14.09 9.09
C ASP A 276 9.02 -14.60 8.60
N GLY A 277 8.78 -15.90 8.79
CA GLY A 277 7.50 -16.52 8.43
C GLY A 277 6.31 -15.86 9.12
N ARG A 278 6.49 -15.40 10.37
CA ARG A 278 5.46 -14.70 11.15
C ARG A 278 5.01 -13.43 10.44
N THR A 279 5.94 -12.63 9.93
CA THR A 279 5.64 -11.41 9.18
C THR A 279 4.99 -11.76 7.83
N ARG A 280 5.55 -12.77 7.13
CA ARG A 280 5.13 -13.12 5.76
C ARG A 280 3.68 -13.60 5.70
N THR A 281 3.24 -14.37 6.70
CA THR A 281 1.91 -14.98 6.72
C THR A 281 0.91 -14.24 7.61
N TRP A 282 1.28 -13.09 8.19
CA TRP A 282 0.37 -12.34 9.06
C TRP A 282 -0.81 -11.79 8.23
N ASP A 283 -2.01 -12.27 8.56
CA ASP A 283 -3.28 -11.94 7.91
C ASP A 283 -4.04 -10.83 8.64
N GLY A 284 -3.46 -10.29 9.70
CA GLY A 284 -4.07 -9.28 10.53
C GLY A 284 -5.02 -9.77 11.61
N ILE A 285 -5.08 -11.08 11.85
CA ILE A 285 -5.81 -11.69 12.96
C ILE A 285 -4.80 -12.31 13.94
N GLY A 286 -5.04 -12.14 15.24
CA GLY A 286 -4.19 -12.71 16.27
C GLY A 286 -2.96 -11.85 16.61
N PRO A 287 -1.97 -12.42 17.32
CA PRO A 287 -0.83 -11.66 17.82
C PRO A 287 0.02 -11.10 16.67
N ARG A 288 0.53 -9.89 16.88
CA ARG A 288 1.46 -9.23 15.96
C ARG A 288 2.74 -10.09 15.83
N PRO A 289 3.41 -10.10 14.66
CA PRO A 289 4.53 -11.01 14.38
C PRO A 289 5.84 -10.68 15.11
N PHE A 290 5.81 -9.78 16.09
CA PHE A 290 6.97 -9.13 16.71
C PHE A 290 7.05 -9.35 18.23
N SER A 291 6.36 -10.34 18.79
CA SER A 291 6.38 -10.60 20.23
C SER A 291 7.80 -10.89 20.74
N ALA A 292 8.07 -10.53 21.99
CA ALA A 292 9.33 -10.86 22.68
C ALA A 292 9.50 -12.36 22.98
N ASN A 293 8.46 -13.16 22.75
CA ASN A 293 8.45 -14.60 22.98
C ASN A 293 7.56 -15.26 21.91
N PRO A 294 8.11 -15.97 20.90
CA PRO A 294 9.51 -16.37 20.68
C PRO A 294 10.43 -15.21 20.22
N PRO A 295 11.77 -15.37 20.24
CA PRO A 295 12.74 -14.27 20.10
C PRO A 295 12.65 -13.47 18.79
N VAL A 296 13.34 -12.31 18.84
CA VAL A 296 13.30 -11.16 17.93
C VAL A 296 13.06 -11.53 16.46
N ASN A 297 12.06 -10.87 15.87
CA ASN A 297 11.77 -10.95 14.44
C ASN A 297 12.87 -10.26 13.62
N VAL A 298 13.41 -10.95 12.62
CA VAL A 298 14.55 -10.42 11.85
C VAL A 298 14.17 -9.26 10.94
N ASP A 299 12.93 -9.24 10.44
CA ASP A 299 12.41 -8.11 9.65
C ASP A 299 12.30 -6.86 10.53
N TRP A 300 11.99 -7.06 11.81
CA TRP A 300 11.96 -5.98 12.79
C TRP A 300 13.35 -5.40 13.07
N GLN A 301 14.34 -6.27 13.32
CA GLN A 301 15.72 -5.80 13.51
C GLN A 301 16.21 -5.00 12.31
N LEU A 302 15.87 -5.43 11.10
CA LEU A 302 16.18 -4.69 9.89
C LEU A 302 15.56 -3.29 9.90
N LEU A 303 14.27 -3.18 10.23
CA LEU A 303 13.56 -1.90 10.30
C LEU A 303 14.13 -0.99 11.40
N THR A 304 14.31 -1.51 12.62
CA THR A 304 14.92 -0.78 13.75
C THR A 304 16.30 -0.23 13.39
N ASN A 305 17.17 -1.06 12.81
CA ASN A 305 18.53 -0.64 12.41
C ASN A 305 18.52 0.44 11.34
N ARG A 306 17.44 0.55 10.56
CA ARG A 306 17.26 1.51 9.48
C ARG A 306 16.36 2.68 9.85
N ALA A 307 15.76 2.70 11.05
CA ALA A 307 14.84 3.75 11.43
C ALA A 307 15.55 4.96 12.04
N SER A 308 16.43 4.72 13.03
CA SER A 308 17.14 5.76 13.77
C SER A 308 18.34 5.19 14.56
N PHE A 309 18.86 5.93 15.54
CA PHE A 309 19.88 5.56 16.52
C PHE A 309 19.62 6.26 17.88
N PHE A 310 20.30 5.83 18.95
CA PHE A 310 20.21 6.43 20.29
C PHE A 310 21.20 7.59 20.48
#